data_AF-A0A5Q4EKH5-F1
#
_entry.id   AF-A0A5Q4EKH5-F1
#
_cell.length_a   1.000
_cell.length_b   1.000
_cell.length_c   1.000
_cell.angle_alpha   90.00
_cell.angle_beta   90.00
_cell.angle_gamma   90.00
#
_symmetry.space_group_name_H-M   'P 1'
#
loop_
_entity.id
_entity.type
_entity.pdbx_description
1 polymer ?
#
loop_
_entity_poly.entity_id
_entity_poly.type
_entity_poly.pdbx_seq_one_letter_code
_entity_poly.pdbx_strand_id
1 'polypeptide(L)'
;MKESIDSIENYLGEKRDFNVYISNKMLRRAIEREFEIIGEAMKRIEKIDSTISISSKKQIISMRNRVIHGYDKIDNEIVWGTIVRHLPKLKEEIESLLS
;
A
#
# COMPACT_ATOMS: atom_id res chain seq x y z
N MET A 1 -1.40 -10.67 -1.34
CA MET A 1 -1.17 -9.53 -0.44
C MET A 1 0.30 -9.39 -0.12
N LYS A 2 0.96 -10.39 0.49
CA LYS A 2 2.41 -10.38 0.71
C LYS A 2 3.22 -10.06 -0.55
N GLU A 3 2.93 -10.76 -1.66
CA GLU A 3 3.59 -10.51 -2.94
C GLU A 3 3.48 -9.04 -3.40
N SER A 4 2.31 -8.43 -3.29
CA SER A 4 2.13 -7.01 -3.63
C SER A 4 2.92 -6.06 -2.72
N ILE A 5 3.03 -6.38 -1.43
CA ILE A 5 3.85 -5.62 -0.49
C ILE A 5 5.31 -5.71 -0.91
N ASP A 6 5.80 -6.93 -1.17
CA ASP A 6 7.18 -7.18 -1.59
C ASP A 6 7.49 -6.49 -2.94
N SER A 7 6.56 -6.52 -3.90
CA SER A 7 6.67 -5.79 -5.17
C SER A 7 6.84 -4.28 -4.97
N ILE A 8 6.04 -3.65 -4.10
CA ILE A 8 6.19 -2.22 -3.80
C ILE A 8 7.58 -1.92 -3.22
N GLU A 9 8.07 -2.74 -2.28
CA GLU A 9 9.40 -2.54 -1.71
C GLU A 9 10.50 -2.69 -2.76
N ASN A 10 10.39 -3.69 -3.64
CA ASN A 10 11.32 -3.90 -4.74
C ASN A 10 11.32 -2.73 -5.74
N TYR A 11 10.15 -2.17 -6.07
CA TYR A 11 10.05 -1.04 -7.00
C TYR A 11 10.67 0.25 -6.44
N LEU A 12 10.59 0.44 -5.12
CA LEU A 12 11.14 1.61 -4.44
C LEU A 12 12.64 1.51 -4.18
N GLY A 13 13.15 0.28 -4.07
CA GLY A 13 14.53 0.00 -3.70
C GLY A 13 14.88 0.49 -2.29
N GLU A 14 16.15 0.37 -1.93
CA GLU A 14 16.62 0.61 -0.56
C GLU A 14 16.58 2.09 -0.14
N LYS A 15 16.91 3.01 -1.06
CA LYS A 15 17.07 4.43 -0.74
C LYS A 15 15.75 5.20 -0.56
N ARG A 16 14.60 4.60 -0.93
CA ARG A 16 13.25 5.18 -0.88
C ARG A 16 13.25 6.70 -1.12
N ASP A 17 13.39 7.11 -2.38
CA ASP A 17 13.47 8.53 -2.77
C ASP A 17 12.12 9.04 -3.32
N PHE A 18 11.55 10.04 -2.64
CA PHE A 18 10.28 10.66 -3.05
C PHE A 18 10.38 11.40 -4.39
N ASN A 19 11.52 12.01 -4.71
CA ASN A 19 11.70 12.72 -5.98
C ASN A 19 11.76 11.73 -7.16
N VAL A 20 12.35 10.56 -6.95
CA VAL A 20 12.33 9.46 -7.94
C VAL A 20 10.90 8.95 -8.13
N TYR A 21 10.15 8.75 -7.03
CA TYR A 21 8.74 8.36 -7.07
C TYR A 21 7.87 9.39 -7.83
N ILE A 22 7.97 10.69 -7.51
CA ILE A 22 7.14 11.74 -8.12
C ILE A 22 7.52 12.05 -9.58
N SER A 23 8.76 11.79 -9.98
CA SER A 23 9.21 11.98 -11.36
C SER A 23 8.89 10.79 -12.27
N ASN A 24 8.75 9.59 -11.72
CA ASN A 24 8.50 8.37 -12.50
C ASN A 24 7.02 7.95 -12.49
N LYS A 25 6.29 8.28 -13.56
CA LYS A 25 4.85 7.94 -13.70
C LYS A 25 4.59 6.43 -13.74
N MET A 26 5.49 5.64 -14.33
CA MET A 26 5.32 4.18 -14.40
C MET A 26 5.45 3.56 -13.01
N LEU A 27 6.44 4.01 -12.23
CA LEU A 27 6.63 3.58 -10.85
C LEU A 27 5.39 3.87 -9.99
N ARG A 28 4.83 5.08 -10.09
CA ARG A 28 3.60 5.43 -9.37
C ARG A 28 2.45 4.50 -9.74
N ARG A 29 2.21 4.30 -11.03
CA ARG A 29 1.14 3.41 -11.50
C ARG A 29 1.33 1.95 -11.06
N ALA A 30 2.56 1.46 -11.05
CA ALA A 30 2.86 0.12 -10.55
C ALA A 30 2.52 0.01 -9.04
N ILE A 31 2.94 0.99 -8.24
CA ILE A 31 2.65 1.03 -6.80
C ILE A 31 1.14 1.16 -6.53
N GLU A 32 0.47 2.08 -7.24
CA GLU A 32 -0.98 2.27 -7.19
C GLU A 32 -1.72 0.95 -7.43
N ARG A 33 -1.30 0.20 -8.46
CA ARG A 33 -1.87 -1.11 -8.79
C ARG A 33 -1.67 -2.13 -7.67
N GLU A 34 -0.48 -2.22 -7.08
CA GLU A 34 -0.22 -3.14 -5.97
C GLU A 34 -1.09 -2.81 -4.75
N PHE A 35 -1.29 -1.53 -4.47
CA PHE A 35 -2.19 -1.12 -3.41
C PHE A 35 -3.67 -1.44 -3.66
N GLU A 36 -4.15 -1.37 -4.91
CA GLU A 36 -5.49 -1.84 -5.25
C GLU A 36 -5.66 -3.32 -4.89
N ILE A 37 -4.67 -4.14 -5.25
CA ILE A 37 -4.66 -5.59 -4.97
C ILE A 37 -4.66 -5.84 -3.45
N ILE A 38 -3.83 -5.12 -2.71
CA ILE A 38 -3.81 -5.19 -1.23
C ILE A 38 -5.18 -4.81 -0.65
N GLY A 39 -5.77 -3.71 -1.12
CA GLY A 39 -7.08 -3.23 -0.69
C GLY A 39 -8.19 -4.25 -0.89
N GLU A 40 -8.26 -4.85 -2.09
CA GLU A 40 -9.24 -5.91 -2.38
C GLU A 40 -9.00 -7.17 -1.54
N ALA A 41 -7.74 -7.57 -1.33
CA ALA A 41 -7.41 -8.71 -0.49
C ALA A 41 -7.82 -8.48 0.98
N MET A 42 -7.58 -7.30 1.55
CA MET A 42 -8.03 -6.97 2.91
C MET A 42 -9.55 -7.00 3.05
N LYS A 43 -10.27 -6.48 2.04
CA LYS A 43 -11.74 -6.52 2.02
C LYS A 43 -12.27 -7.95 1.97
N ARG A 44 -11.59 -8.86 1.27
CA ARG A 44 -11.93 -10.29 1.26
C ARG A 44 -11.69 -10.93 2.62
N ILE A 45 -10.55 -10.65 3.26
CA ILE A 45 -10.24 -11.16 4.61
C ILE A 45 -11.32 -10.73 5.60
N GLU A 46 -11.69 -9.45 5.62
CA GLU A 46 -12.75 -8.92 6.50
C GLU A 46 -14.11 -9.61 6.31
N LYS A 47 -14.44 -10.00 5.07
CA LYS A 47 -15.68 -10.72 4.78
C LYS A 47 -15.66 -12.17 5.26
N ILE A 48 -14.48 -12.79 5.29
CA ILE A 48 -14.31 -14.18 5.71
C ILE A 48 -14.25 -14.24 7.24
N ASP A 49 -13.45 -13.36 7.83
CA ASP A 49 -13.26 -13.29 9.28
C ASP A 49 -13.05 -11.84 9.71
N SER A 50 -14.07 -11.30 10.37
CA SER A 50 -14.05 -9.92 10.89
C SER A 50 -13.28 -9.78 12.19
N THR A 51 -12.86 -10.88 12.82
CA THR A 51 -12.07 -10.88 14.06
C THR A 51 -10.59 -10.62 13.80
N ILE A 52 -10.12 -10.83 12.56
CA ILE A 52 -8.76 -10.50 12.14
C ILE A 52 -8.60 -8.98 12.10
N SER A 53 -7.94 -8.45 13.13
CA SER A 53 -7.67 -7.02 13.27
C SER A 53 -6.29 -6.69 12.70
N ILE A 54 -6.28 -5.99 11.56
CA ILE A 54 -5.08 -5.41 10.95
C ILE A 54 -5.10 -3.92 11.25
N SER A 55 -4.12 -3.42 12.01
CA SER A 55 -4.15 -2.05 12.53
C SER A 55 -4.02 -0.99 11.42
N SER A 56 -3.34 -1.31 10.32
CA SER A 56 -3.16 -0.41 9.18
C SER A 56 -4.29 -0.46 8.15
N LYS A 57 -5.32 -1.30 8.38
CA LYS A 57 -6.40 -1.56 7.43
C LYS A 57 -7.13 -0.31 6.96
N LYS A 58 -7.52 0.57 7.89
CA LYS A 58 -8.26 1.80 7.57
C LYS A 58 -7.44 2.72 6.65
N GLN A 59 -6.14 2.84 6.91
CA GLN A 59 -5.24 3.68 6.15
C GLN A 59 -5.04 3.14 4.74
N ILE A 60 -4.88 1.83 4.59
CA ILE A 60 -4.70 1.19 3.28
C ILE A 60 -5.99 1.23 2.44
N ILE A 61 -7.17 1.02 3.04
CA ILE A 61 -8.46 1.20 2.37
C ILE A 61 -8.66 2.66 1.96
N SER A 62 -8.38 3.60 2.86
CA SER A 62 -8.46 5.03 2.59
C SER A 62 -7.53 5.44 1.45
N MET A 63 -6.31 4.91 1.43
CA MET A 63 -5.35 5.16 0.37
C MET A 63 -5.83 4.60 -0.97
N ARG A 64 -6.39 3.39 -1.02
CA ARG A 64 -7.00 2.83 -2.25
C ARG A 64 -8.08 3.75 -2.81
N ASN A 65 -8.93 4.33 -1.95
CA ASN A 65 -9.93 5.31 -2.38
C ASN A 65 -9.28 6.60 -2.91
N ARG A 66 -8.16 7.03 -2.32
CA ARG A 66 -7.39 8.21 -2.74
C ARG A 66 -6.72 8.01 -4.10
N VAL A 67 -6.11 6.84 -4.32
CA VAL A 67 -5.47 6.45 -5.60
C VAL A 67 -6.48 6.46 -6.75
N ILE A 68 -7.73 6.07 -6.49
CA ILE A 68 -8.82 6.11 -7.48
C ILE A 68 -9.29 7.55 -7.79
N HIS A 69 -9.01 8.53 -6.92
CA HIS A 69 -9.51 9.91 -7.04
C HIS A 69 -8.54 10.91 -7.69
N GLY A 70 -7.24 10.61 -7.79
CA GLY A 70 -6.37 11.05 -8.90
C GLY A 70 -5.44 12.26 -8.72
N TYR A 71 -4.16 12.00 -9.08
CA TYR A 71 -3.11 12.83 -9.72
C TYR A 71 -2.73 14.24 -9.24
N ASP A 72 -3.34 14.81 -8.21
CA ASP A 72 -2.81 16.07 -7.67
C ASP A 72 -1.53 15.84 -6.84
N LYS A 73 -0.75 16.91 -6.59
CA LYS A 73 0.49 16.81 -5.81
C LYS A 73 0.23 16.34 -4.37
N ILE A 74 -0.93 16.69 -3.81
CA ILE A 74 -1.33 16.35 -2.44
C ILE A 74 -1.56 14.84 -2.32
N ASP A 75 -2.18 14.21 -3.32
CA ASP A 75 -2.43 12.77 -3.37
C ASP A 75 -1.12 11.98 -3.42
N ASN A 76 -0.12 12.46 -4.15
CA ASN A 76 1.18 11.79 -4.22
C ASN A 76 1.94 11.81 -2.88
N GLU A 77 1.91 12.92 -2.14
CA GLU A 77 2.51 13.01 -0.81
C GLU A 77 1.81 12.09 0.20
N ILE A 78 0.48 11.94 0.07
CA ILE A 78 -0.31 11.04 0.92
C ILE A 78 -0.02 9.57 0.62
N VAL A 79 0.04 9.19 -0.66
CA VAL A 79 0.41 7.83 -1.07
C VAL A 79 1.82 7.52 -0.57
N TRP A 80 2.77 8.44 -0.74
CA TRP A 80 4.12 8.30 -0.21
C TRP A 80 4.15 8.13 1.31
N GLY A 81 3.41 8.97 2.04
CA GLY A 81 3.30 8.85 3.48
C GLY A 81 2.72 7.49 3.92
N THR A 82 1.83 6.91 3.12
CA THR A 82 1.27 5.57 3.37
C THR A 82 2.29 4.48 3.13
N ILE A 83 3.05 4.55 2.04
CA ILE A 83 4.17 3.65 1.74
C ILE A 83 5.19 3.64 2.88
N VAL A 84 5.58 4.82 3.37
CA VAL A 84 6.65 4.91 4.36
C VAL A 84 6.16 4.49 5.76
N ARG A 85 4.93 4.84 6.15
CA ARG A 85 4.47 4.66 7.55
C ARG A 85 3.60 3.43 7.78
N HIS A 86 2.82 3.01 6.79
CA HIS A 86 1.79 1.98 6.98
C HIS A 86 2.12 0.67 6.27
N LEU A 87 2.82 0.70 5.15
CA LEU A 87 3.20 -0.51 4.43
C LEU A 87 4.13 -1.45 5.23
N PRO A 88 5.17 -0.96 5.95
CA PRO A 88 6.03 -1.85 6.75
C PRO A 88 5.25 -2.54 7.87
N LYS A 89 4.39 -1.80 8.56
CA LYS A 89 3.53 -2.34 9.61
C LYS A 89 2.56 -3.39 9.07
N LEU A 90 1.95 -3.12 7.90
CA LEU A 90 1.11 -4.11 7.24
C LEU A 90 1.89 -5.38 6.91
N LYS A 91 3.15 -5.27 6.46
CA LYS A 91 4.00 -6.42 6.16
C LYS A 91 4.17 -7.30 7.40
N GLU A 92 4.56 -6.72 8.52
CA GLU A 92 4.74 -7.42 9.80
C GLU A 92 3.46 -8.13 10.24
N GLU A 93 2.31 -7.45 10.14
CA GLU A 93 1.01 -8.03 10.51
C GLU A 93 0.64 -9.22 9.61
N ILE A 94 0.89 -9.12 8.30
CA ILE A 94 0.62 -10.22 7.37
C ILE A 94 1.58 -11.39 7.57
N GLU A 95 2.85 -11.13 7.86
CA GLU A 95 3.81 -12.18 8.19
C GLU A 95 3.44 -12.91 9.47
N SER A 96 2.98 -12.19 10.50
CA SER A 96 2.51 -12.79 11.76
C SER A 96 1.23 -13.62 11.62
N LEU A 97 0.40 -13.37 10.60
CA LEU A 97 -0.81 -14.16 10.33
C LEU A 97 -0.51 -15.43 9.51
N LEU A 98 0.65 -15.48 8.84
CA LEU A 98 1.07 -16.60 8.01
C LEU A 98 2.05 -17.55 8.72
N SER A 99 2.58 -17.14 9.87
CA SER A 99 3.40 -17.97 10.77
C SER A 99 2.55 -18.91 11.61
#